data_AF-A0A923QRF7-F1
#
_entry.id   AF-A0A923QRF7-F1
#
_cell.length_a   1.000
_cell.length_b   1.000
_cell.length_c   1.000
_cell.angle_alpha   90.00
_cell.angle_beta   90.00
_cell.angle_gamma   90.00
#
_symmetry.space_group_name_H-M   'P 1'
#
loop_
_entity.id
_entity.type
_entity.pdbx_description
1 polymer ?
#
loop_
_entity_poly.entity_id
_entity_poly.type
_entity_poly.pdbx_seq_one_letter_code
_entity_poly.pdbx_strand_id
1 'polypeptide(L)'
;MLTHDLRTPLTAAKMSAQLFSRKSIDPEAMLTLANRITQNIDRDDQMIRDLSDASLIHAGEPLSIESSECHLNSIVSKTVENLVIIYGDRFVVEGSSEIHGY
;
A
#
# COMPACT_ATOMS: atom_id res chain seq x y z
N MET A 1 -20.19 6.78 0.75
CA MET A 1 -18.82 6.81 1.31
C MET A 1 -17.86 5.99 0.47
N LEU A 2 -18.15 4.72 0.18
CA LEU A 2 -17.24 3.81 -0.53
C LEU A 2 -16.70 4.28 -1.92
N THR A 3 -17.58 4.67 -2.85
CA THR A 3 -17.15 5.22 -4.16
C THR A 3 -16.44 6.57 -4.02
N HIS A 4 -16.60 7.23 -2.87
CA HIS A 4 -15.92 8.47 -2.54
C HIS A 4 -14.51 8.19 -1.99
N ASP A 5 -14.34 7.08 -1.26
CA ASP A 5 -13.06 6.69 -0.67
C ASP A 5 -12.06 6.21 -1.73
N LEU A 6 -12.50 5.46 -2.75
CA LEU A 6 -11.68 5.09 -3.93
C LEU A 6 -11.41 6.28 -4.86
N ARG A 7 -12.30 7.27 -4.90
CA ARG A 7 -12.13 8.41 -5.82
C ARG A 7 -10.94 9.28 -5.43
N THR A 8 -10.64 9.37 -4.14
CA THR A 8 -9.55 10.20 -3.59
C THR A 8 -8.16 9.74 -4.06
N PRO A 9 -7.69 8.51 -3.78
CA PRO A 9 -6.41 8.01 -4.27
C PRO A 9 -6.34 7.98 -5.81
N LEU A 10 -7.41 7.57 -6.51
CA LEU A 10 -7.44 7.60 -7.97
C LEU A 10 -7.23 9.00 -8.55
N THR A 11 -7.84 10.02 -7.94
CA THR A 11 -7.67 11.42 -8.34
C THR A 11 -6.23 11.88 -8.08
N ALA A 12 -5.64 11.51 -6.95
CA ALA A 12 -4.26 11.83 -6.60
C ALA A 12 -3.24 11.15 -7.54
N ALA A 13 -3.46 9.88 -7.90
CA ALA A 13 -2.68 9.16 -8.89
C ALA A 13 -2.75 9.86 -10.26
N LYS A 14 -3.96 10.22 -10.71
CA LYS A 14 -4.19 10.91 -11.97
C LYS A 14 -3.49 12.28 -12.02
N MET A 15 -3.58 13.07 -10.95
CA MET A 15 -2.87 14.35 -10.86
C MET A 15 -1.35 14.16 -10.91
N SER A 16 -0.83 13.16 -10.19
CA SER A 16 0.60 12.85 -10.19
C SER A 16 1.09 12.42 -11.58
N ALA A 17 0.31 11.63 -12.32
CA ALA A 17 0.60 11.24 -13.70
C ALA A 17 0.55 12.44 -14.68
N GLN A 18 -0.38 13.37 -14.49
CA GLN A 18 -0.45 14.60 -15.28
C GLN A 18 0.78 15.50 -15.04
N LEU A 19 1.25 15.57 -13.81
CA LEU A 19 2.48 16.29 -13.47
C LEU A 19 3.69 15.57 -14.07
N PHE A 20 3.79 14.25 -13.89
CA PHE A 20 4.86 13.41 -14.42
C PHE A 20 5.06 13.59 -15.94
N SER A 21 3.98 13.80 -16.68
CA SER A 21 4.00 13.97 -18.15
C SER A 21 4.51 15.34 -18.61
N ARG A 22 4.83 16.28 -17.71
CA ARG A 22 5.29 17.64 -18.08
C ARG A 22 6.77 17.64 -18.48
N LYS A 23 7.12 18.40 -19.52
CA LYS A 23 8.52 18.63 -19.91
C LYS A 23 9.28 19.37 -18.79
N SER A 24 10.56 19.04 -18.65
CA SER A 24 11.51 19.70 -17.74
C SER A 24 11.29 19.44 -16.24
N ILE A 25 10.77 18.26 -15.90
CA ILE A 25 10.79 17.76 -14.52
C ILE A 25 12.20 17.28 -14.17
N ASP A 26 12.68 17.66 -12.99
CA ASP A 26 13.92 17.15 -12.43
C ASP A 26 13.78 15.65 -12.06
N PRO A 27 14.85 14.82 -12.20
CA PRO A 27 14.78 13.38 -11.93
C PRO A 27 14.28 13.00 -10.53
N GLU A 28 14.58 13.78 -9.49
CA GLU A 28 14.13 13.47 -8.12
C GLU A 28 12.62 13.71 -7.98
N ALA A 29 12.12 14.78 -8.58
CA ALA A 29 10.69 15.05 -8.66
C ALA A 29 9.95 14.01 -9.51
N MET A 30 10.58 13.51 -10.58
CA MET A 30 10.05 12.42 -11.41
C MET A 30 9.86 11.14 -10.57
N LEU A 31 10.88 10.74 -9.81
CA LEU A 31 10.84 9.55 -8.95
C LEU A 31 9.78 9.70 -7.87
N THR A 32 9.69 10.88 -7.25
CA THR A 32 8.67 11.18 -6.24
C THR A 32 7.25 11.04 -6.79
N LEU A 33 7.00 11.55 -8.00
CA LEU A 33 5.70 11.45 -8.66
C LEU A 33 5.36 10.02 -9.06
N ALA A 34 6.34 9.26 -9.57
CA ALA A 34 6.15 7.84 -9.87
C ALA A 34 5.76 7.05 -8.61
N ASN A 35 6.49 7.24 -7.51
CA ASN A 35 6.17 6.61 -6.23
C ASN A 35 4.77 6.97 -5.73
N ARG A 36 4.36 8.24 -5.87
CA ARG A 36 3.01 8.68 -5.50
C ARG A 36 1.92 8.03 -6.36
N ILE A 37 2.16 7.83 -7.66
CA ILE A 37 1.22 7.11 -8.53
C ILE A 37 1.06 5.69 -8.01
N THR A 38 2.16 4.95 -7.86
CA THR A 38 2.16 3.56 -7.39
C THR A 38 1.48 3.42 -6.03
N GLN A 39 1.84 4.26 -5.06
CA GLN A 39 1.24 4.22 -3.71
C GLN A 39 -0.28 4.44 -3.72
N ASN A 40 -0.79 5.34 -4.56
CA ASN A 40 -2.22 5.59 -4.62
C ASN A 40 -2.96 4.44 -5.33
N ILE A 41 -2.36 3.82 -6.34
CA ILE A 41 -2.91 2.63 -7.00
C ILE A 41 -2.91 1.42 -6.07
N ASP A 42 -1.83 1.19 -5.33
CA ASP A 42 -1.76 0.10 -4.34
C ASP A 42 -2.81 0.28 -3.24
N ARG A 43 -3.06 1.54 -2.83
CA ARG A 43 -4.10 1.87 -1.85
C ARG A 43 -5.50 1.65 -2.41
N ASP A 44 -5.75 1.98 -3.67
CA ASP A 44 -7.00 1.66 -4.37
C ASP A 44 -7.24 0.14 -4.41
N ASP A 45 -6.21 -0.63 -4.75
CA ASP A 45 -6.30 -2.09 -4.81
C ASP A 45 -6.58 -2.71 -3.44
N GLN A 46 -5.93 -2.19 -2.38
CA GLN A 46 -6.23 -2.62 -1.00
C GLN A 46 -7.67 -2.30 -0.60
N MET A 47 -8.17 -1.10 -0.89
CA MET A 47 -9.57 -0.73 -0.59
C MET A 47 -10.59 -1.61 -1.32
N ILE A 48 -10.27 -2.06 -2.54
CA ILE A 48 -11.10 -3.00 -3.30
C ILE A 48 -11.13 -4.36 -2.59
N ARG A 49 -9.98 -4.89 -2.16
CA ARG A 49 -9.92 -6.15 -1.39
C ARG A 49 -10.69 -6.03 -0.08
N ASP A 50 -10.46 -4.97 0.69
CA ASP A 50 -11.16 -4.73 1.96
C ASP A 50 -12.68 -4.69 1.77
N LEU A 51 -13.15 -4.11 0.66
CA LEU A 51 -14.57 -4.09 0.31
C LEU A 51 -15.11 -5.49 -0.03
N SER A 52 -14.38 -6.26 -0.83
CA SER A 52 -14.75 -7.64 -1.14
C SER A 52 -14.86 -8.47 0.13
N ASP A 53 -13.88 -8.36 1.03
CA ASP A 53 -13.85 -9.05 2.31
C ASP A 53 -15.01 -8.61 3.21
N ALA A 54 -15.24 -7.30 3.32
CA ALA A 54 -16.36 -6.74 4.09
C ALA A 54 -17.72 -7.21 3.55
N SER A 55 -17.85 -7.36 2.22
CA SER A 55 -19.08 -7.84 1.58
C SER A 55 -19.35 -9.31 1.92
N LEU A 56 -18.32 -10.16 1.92
CA LEU A 56 -18.42 -11.57 2.34
C LEU A 56 -18.81 -11.65 3.82
N ILE A 57 -18.12 -10.91 4.69
CA ILE A 57 -18.40 -10.88 6.13
C ILE A 57 -19.85 -10.43 6.39
N HIS A 58 -20.32 -9.39 5.70
CA HIS A 58 -21.69 -8.89 5.88
C HIS A 58 -22.75 -9.89 5.38
N ALA A 59 -22.44 -10.68 4.36
CA ALA A 59 -23.28 -11.76 3.88
C ALA A 59 -23.26 -13.00 4.80
N GLY A 60 -22.41 -13.03 5.83
CA GLY A 60 -22.20 -14.21 6.68
C GLY A 60 -21.39 -15.32 6.01
N GLU A 61 -20.74 -15.02 4.87
CA GLU A 61 -19.90 -15.95 4.13
C GLU A 61 -18.50 -16.03 4.78
N PRO A 62 -17.85 -17.20 4.77
CA PRO A 62 -16.52 -17.35 5.32
C PRO A 62 -15.48 -16.62 4.46
N LEU A 63 -14.54 -15.93 5.12
CA LEU A 63 -13.33 -15.45 4.47
C LEU A 63 -12.38 -16.65 4.29
N SER A 64 -12.09 -17.03 3.04
CA SER A 64 -11.13 -18.10 2.76
C SER A 64 -9.71 -17.59 3.00
N ILE A 65 -9.18 -17.81 4.21
CA ILE A 65 -7.79 -17.49 4.55
C ILE A 65 -6.93 -18.68 4.16
N GLU A 66 -6.08 -18.51 3.15
CA GLU A 66 -5.05 -19.48 2.82
C GLU A 66 -3.77 -19.16 3.60
N SER A 67 -3.44 -20.06 4.51
CA SER A 67 -2.17 -20.03 5.23
C SER A 67 -1.05 -20.47 4.28
N SER A 68 -0.01 -19.65 4.14
CA SER A 68 1.12 -19.92 3.25
C SER A 68 2.43 -19.54 3.93
N GLU A 69 3.48 -20.31 3.66
CA GLU A 69 4.78 -20.06 4.27
C GLU A 69 5.25 -18.63 3.93
N CYS A 70 5.58 -17.87 4.97
CA CYS A 70 6.07 -16.52 4.81
C CYS A 70 7.23 -16.22 5.77
N HIS A 71 8.15 -15.37 5.33
CA HIS A 71 9.16 -14.81 6.21
C HIS A 71 8.56 -13.59 6.91
N LEU A 72 8.15 -13.76 8.17
CA LEU A 72 7.51 -12.72 8.97
C LEU A 72 8.39 -11.46 9.05
N ASN A 73 9.70 -11.64 9.07
CA ASN A 73 10.70 -10.57 9.12
C ASN A 73 10.61 -9.66 7.89
N SER A 74 10.41 -10.27 6.72
CA SER A 74 10.28 -9.56 5.45
C SER A 74 8.98 -8.76 5.41
N ILE A 75 7.91 -9.29 6.02
CA ILE A 75 6.63 -8.57 6.15
C ILE A 75 6.82 -7.36 7.07
N VAL A 76 7.34 -7.57 8.28
CA VAL A 76 7.55 -6.51 9.28
C VAL A 76 8.51 -5.44 8.77
N SER A 77 9.61 -5.83 8.12
CA SER A 77 10.60 -4.88 7.58
C SER A 77 9.98 -3.99 6.51
N LYS A 78 9.25 -4.57 5.55
CA LYS A 78 8.52 -3.79 4.52
C LYS A 78 7.49 -2.85 5.15
N THR A 79 6.79 -3.29 6.20
CA THR A 79 5.84 -2.43 6.91
C THR A 79 6.55 -1.25 7.59
N VAL A 80 7.67 -1.50 8.26
CA VAL A 80 8.43 -0.45 8.95
C VAL A 80 9.10 0.52 7.97
N GLU A 81 9.68 0.03 6.87
CA GLU A 81 10.22 0.89 5.79
C GLU A 81 9.16 1.88 5.29
N ASN A 82 7.93 1.40 5.04
CA ASN A 82 6.82 2.26 4.63
C ASN A 82 6.43 3.29 5.69
N LEU A 83 6.46 2.92 6.97
CA LEU A 83 6.15 3.83 8.07
C LEU A 83 7.24 4.88 8.27
N VAL A 84 8.51 4.50 8.14
CA VAL A 84 9.66 5.41 8.26
C VAL A 84 9.61 6.52 7.21
N ILE A 85 9.19 6.21 5.97
CA ILE A 85 9.01 7.22 4.91
C ILE A 85 8.01 8.32 5.33
N ILE A 86 6.95 7.97 6.05
CA ILE A 86 5.87 8.91 6.42
C ILE A 86 6.18 9.63 7.73
N TYR A 87 6.87 8.95 8.65
CA TYR A 87 6.93 9.34 10.05
C TYR A 87 8.35 9.51 10.58
N GLY A 88 9.38 9.34 9.75
CA GLY A 88 10.79 9.32 10.14
C GLY A 88 11.17 8.07 10.94
N ASP A 89 12.39 8.07 11.47
CA ASP A 89 13.05 6.92 12.13
C ASP A 89 12.51 6.62 13.54
N ARG A 90 11.19 6.51 13.67
CA ARG A 90 10.49 6.28 14.95
C ARG A 90 10.13 4.82 15.21
N PHE A 91 10.36 3.95 14.23
CA PHE A 91 10.01 2.54 14.28
C PHE A 91 11.28 1.71 14.22
N VAL A 92 11.41 0.75 15.14
CA VAL A 92 12.56 -0.14 15.25
C VAL A 92 12.06 -1.57 15.14
N VAL A 93 12.71 -2.38 14.31
CA VAL A 93 12.46 -3.83 14.22
C VAL A 93 13.58 -4.54 14.98
N GLU A 94 13.23 -5.23 16.06
CA GLU A 94 14.15 -6.09 16.81
C GLU A 94 13.67 -7.54 16.73
N GLY A 95 14.52 -8.45 16.22
CA GLY A 95 14.19 -9.86 16.09
C GLY A 95 15.26 -10.68 15.36
N SER A 96 15.18 -12.01 15.47
CA SER A 96 16.07 -12.94 14.76
C SER A 96 15.91 -12.83 13.24
N SER A 97 16.99 -13.08 12.49
CA SER A 97 17.07 -12.91 11.03
C SER A 97 16.15 -13.80 10.21
N GLU A 98 15.64 -14.90 10.75
CA GLU A 98 14.69 -15.81 10.08
C GLU A 98 13.56 -16.24 11.04
N ILE A 99 12.39 -15.60 10.93
CA ILE A 99 11.16 -16.08 11.54
C ILE A 99 10.23 -16.51 10.42
N HIS A 100 9.94 -17.81 10.37
CA HIS A 100 9.00 -18.41 9.43
C HIS A 100 7.61 -18.44 10.07
N GLY A 101 6.60 -18.02 9.31
CA GLY A 101 5.19 -18.11 9.65
C GLY A 101 4.42 -18.87 8.57
N TYR A 102 3.14 -19.12 8.84
CA TYR A 102 2.17 -19.71 7.93
C TYR A 102 0.90 -18.87 7.93
#